data_AF-A0A3D0SZ83-F1
#
_entry.id   AF-A0A3D0SZ83-F1
#
_cell.length_a   1.000
_cell.length_b   1.000
_cell.length_c   1.000
_cell.angle_alpha   90.00
_cell.angle_beta   90.00
_cell.angle_gamma   90.00
#
_symmetry.space_group_name_H-M   'P 1'
#
loop_
_entity.id
_entity.type
_entity.pdbx_description
1 polymer ?
#
loop_
_entity_poly.entity_id
_entity_poly.type
_entity_poly.pdbx_seq_one_letter_code
_entity_poly.pdbx_strand_id
1 'polypeptide(L)' 'RIKLDLPADYSFTTELRIRITDVNYGGHLGNDAMLGLLHEARVRFLKHHGFSELDIGGCGLIMTGSSLVYNA' A
#
# COMPACT_ATOMS: atom_id res chain seq x y z
N ARG A 1 1.26 9.50 19.45
CA ARG A 1 1.76 8.73 18.29
C ARG A 1 0.77 7.62 18.04
N ILE A 2 0.24 7.46 16.82
CA ILE A 2 -0.71 6.39 16.50
C ILE A 2 0.06 5.06 16.57
N LYS A 3 -0.50 4.05 17.22
CA LYS A 3 0.05 2.69 17.22
C LYS A 3 -0.81 1.85 16.27
N LEU A 4 -0.17 1.24 15.29
CA LEU A 4 -0.81 0.29 14.39
C LEU A 4 -0.60 -1.10 14.97
N ASP A 5 -1.69 -1.81 15.26
CA ASP A 5 -1.62 -3.22 15.61
C ASP A 5 -1.53 -4.02 14.31
N LEU A 6 -0.36 -4.61 14.06
CA LEU A 6 -0.11 -5.42 12.87
C LEU A 6 -0.45 -6.89 13.14
N PRO A 7 -0.96 -7.63 12.15
CA PRO A 7 -1.20 -9.06 12.30
C PRO A 7 0.13 -9.82 12.41
N ALA A 8 0.08 -11.01 13.03
CA ALA A 8 1.25 -11.90 13.12
C ALA A 8 1.65 -12.47 11.75
N ASP A 9 0.66 -12.71 10.88
CA ASP A 9 0.82 -13.29 9.55
C ASP A 9 0.08 -12.46 8.50
N TYR A 10 0.62 -12.42 7.28
CA TYR A 10 0.00 -11.74 6.14
C TYR A 10 -0.49 -12.78 5.12
N SER A 11 -1.74 -12.63 4.66
CA SER A 11 -2.35 -13.52 3.66
C SER A 11 -1.86 -13.27 2.22
N PHE A 12 -1.13 -12.18 2.00
CA PHE A 12 -0.62 -11.78 0.69
C PHE A 12 0.65 -10.94 0.83
N THR A 13 1.59 -11.16 -0.08
CA THR A 13 2.83 -10.39 -0.20
C THR A 13 3.16 -10.13 -1.66
N THR A 14 3.75 -8.97 -1.97
CA THR A 14 4.23 -8.65 -3.31
C THR A 14 5.50 -7.83 -3.25
N GLU A 15 6.38 -8.01 -4.23
CA GLU A 15 7.59 -7.20 -4.38
C GLU A 15 7.30 -5.98 -5.27
N LEU A 16 7.65 -4.79 -4.77
CA LEU A 16 7.54 -3.53 -5.50
C LEU A 16 8.93 -2.97 -5.75
N ARG A 17 9.19 -2.60 -6.99
CA ARG A 17 10.45 -1.97 -7.38
C ARG A 17 10.42 -0.49 -7.06
N ILE A 18 11.37 -0.03 -6.25
CA ILE A 18 11.59 1.38 -5.95
C ILE A 18 12.27 2.07 -7.13
N ARG A 19 11.74 3.23 -7.51
CA ARG A 19 12.25 4.08 -8.59
C ARG A 19 12.99 5.26 -8.00
N ILE A 20 13.81 5.92 -8.82
CA ILE A 20 14.53 7.14 -8.38
C ILE A 20 13.57 8.24 -7.92
N THR A 21 12.38 8.31 -8.50
CA THR A 21 11.31 9.27 -8.13
C THR A 21 10.68 8.97 -6.78
N ASP A 22 10.83 7.75 -6.27
CA ASP A 22 10.28 7.34 -4.98
C ASP A 22 11.26 7.68 -3.84
N VAL A 23 12.47 8.14 -4.16
CA VAL A 23 13.53 8.46 -3.19
C VAL A 23 13.54 9.95 -2.91
N ASN A 24 13.54 10.32 -1.63
CA ASN A 24 13.61 11.72 -1.19
C ASN A 24 15.06 12.24 -1.17
N TYR A 25 15.23 13.55 -0.94
CA TYR A 25 16.54 14.21 -0.92
C TYR A 25 17.51 13.65 0.13
N GLY A 26 17.01 12.93 1.14
CA GLY A 26 17.80 12.27 2.18
C GLY A 26 18.23 10.85 1.82
N GLY A 27 17.98 10.37 0.60
CA GLY A 27 18.35 9.02 0.16
C GLY A 27 17.47 7.90 0.71
N HIS A 28 16.30 8.23 1.26
CA HIS A 28 15.32 7.26 1.78
C HIS A 28 14.05 7.25 0.92
N LEU A 29 13.18 6.27 1.13
CA LEU A 29 11.85 6.26 0.52
C LEU A 29 11.05 7.53 0.91
N GLY A 30 10.46 8.20 -0.07
CA GLY A 30 9.55 9.33 0.10
C GLY A 30 8.29 8.91 0.84
N ASN A 31 7.80 9.78 1.72
CA ASN A 31 6.61 9.50 2.52
C ASN A 31 5.32 9.48 1.68
N ASP A 32 5.26 10.30 0.64
CA ASP A 32 4.23 10.34 -0.38
C ASP A 32 4.29 9.11 -1.30
N ALA A 33 5.51 8.73 -1.72
CA ALA A 33 5.75 7.54 -2.53
C ALA A 33 5.26 6.26 -1.82
N MET A 34 5.41 6.18 -0.49
CA MET A 34 4.91 5.05 0.30
C MET A 34 3.40 4.82 0.12
N LEU A 35 2.58 5.89 0.09
CA LEU A 35 1.14 5.76 -0.10
C LEU A 35 0.80 5.23 -1.49
N GLY A 36 1.53 5.70 -2.52
CA GLY A 36 1.40 5.19 -3.89
C GLY A 36 1.78 3.72 -4.02
N LEU A 37 2.89 3.31 -3.39
CA LEU A 37 3.32 1.91 -3.37
C LEU A 37 2.31 1.00 -2.66
N LEU A 38 1.73 1.44 -1.53
CA LEU A 38 0.66 0.70 -0.86
C LEU A 38 -0.61 0.60 -1.70
N HIS A 39 -0.91 1.63 -2.49
CA HIS A 39 -2.01 1.59 -3.44
C HIS A 39 -1.77 0.52 -4.52
N GLU A 40 -0.57 0.49 -5.11
CA GLU A 40 -0.17 -0.55 -6.07
C GLU A 40 -0.24 -1.96 -5.45
N ALA A 41 0.22 -2.13 -4.20
CA ALA A 41 0.10 -3.40 -3.48
C ALA A 41 -1.36 -3.84 -3.33
N ARG A 42 -2.28 -2.91 -3.01
CA ARG A 42 -3.73 -3.19 -2.94
C ARG A 42 -4.28 -3.61 -4.29
N VAL A 43 -3.95 -2.91 -5.38
CA VAL A 43 -4.39 -3.29 -6.73
C VAL A 43 -3.91 -4.69 -7.09
N ARG A 44 -2.66 -5.04 -6.76
CA ARG A 44 -2.11 -6.39 -6.98
C ARG A 44 -2.80 -7.44 -6.11
N PHE A 45 -3.10 -7.14 -4.85
CA PHE A 45 -3.84 -8.03 -3.96
C PHE A 45 -5.25 -8.35 -4.51
N LEU A 46 -5.98 -7.33 -4.96
CA LEU A 46 -7.31 -7.51 -5.55
C LEU A 46 -7.21 -8.35 -6.83
N LYS A 47 -6.27 -8.01 -7.70
CA LYS A 47 -6.03 -8.76 -8.94
C LYS A 47 -5.67 -10.23 -8.68
N HIS A 48 -4.88 -10.52 -7.65
CA HIS A 48 -4.54 -11.89 -7.25
C HIS A 48 -5.79 -12.73 -6.93
N HIS A 49 -6.85 -12.11 -6.42
CA HIS A 49 -8.14 -12.74 -6.11
C HIS A 49 -9.19 -12.59 -7.23
N GLY A 50 -8.81 -12.07 -8.41
CA GLY A 50 -9.72 -11.89 -9.55
C GLY A 50 -10.61 -10.65 -9.45
N PHE A 51 -10.28 -9.69 -8.57
CA PHE A 51 -11.05 -8.46 -8.37
C PHE A 51 -10.30 -7.22 -8.89
N SER A 52 -11.02 -6.09 -8.92
CA SER A 52 -10.47 -4.76 -9.13
C SER A 52 -11.05 -3.78 -8.12
N GLU A 53 -10.52 -2.55 -8.05
CA GLU A 53 -11.13 -1.52 -7.18
C GLU A 53 -12.52 -1.07 -7.68
N LEU A 54 -12.79 -1.18 -8.98
CA LEU A 54 -14.08 -0.82 -9.56
C LEU A 54 -15.13 -1.95 -9.43
N ASP A 55 -14.67 -3.18 -9.22
CA ASP A 55 -15.52 -4.37 -9.12
C ASP A 55 -14.90 -5.41 -8.17
N ILE A 56 -15.47 -5.47 -6.97
CA ILE A 56 -15.24 -6.50 -5.96
C ILE A 56 -16.54 -7.27 -5.69
N GLY A 57 -17.13 -7.85 -6.74
CA GLY A 57 -18.38 -8.59 -6.65
C GLY A 57 -19.60 -7.70 -6.85
N GLY A 58 -19.54 -6.80 -7.84
CA GLY A 58 -20.61 -5.89 -8.23
C GLY A 58 -20.60 -4.53 -7.53
N CYS A 59 -19.57 -4.24 -6.72
CA CYS A 59 -19.40 -2.98 -5.99
C CYS A 59 -18.00 -2.39 -6.20
N GLY A 60 -17.87 -1.07 -6.11
CA GLY A 60 -16.57 -0.38 -6.10
C GLY A 60 -16.05 -0.09 -4.70
N LEU A 61 -14.73 0.09 -4.58
CA LEU A 61 -14.04 0.47 -3.34
C LEU A 61 -13.68 1.96 -3.34
N ILE A 62 -13.92 2.63 -2.21
CA ILE A 62 -13.51 4.03 -1.98
C ILE A 62 -12.65 4.08 -0.71
N MET A 63 -11.46 4.67 -0.82
CA MET A 63 -10.58 4.90 0.33
C MET A 63 -11.05 6.13 1.11
N THR A 64 -11.39 5.96 2.38
CA THR A 64 -11.85 7.06 3.26
C THR A 64 -10.75 7.64 4.14
N GLY A 65 -9.63 6.93 4.31
CA GLY A 65 -8.50 7.38 5.10
C GLY A 65 -7.32 6.42 5.04
N SER A 66 -6.17 6.89 5.52
CA SER A 66 -4.96 6.08 5.70
C SER A 66 -4.15 6.57 6.90
N SER A 67 -3.30 5.71 7.44
CA SER A 67 -2.36 6.06 8.52
C SER A 67 -1.05 5.32 8.29
N LEU A 68 0.06 6.05 8.35
CA LEU A 68 1.41 5.52 8.16
C LEU A 68 2.25 5.84 9.39
N VAL A 69 2.98 4.84 9.87
CA VAL A 69 3.92 4.98 10.99
C VAL A 69 5.30 4.57 10.51
N TYR A 70 6.24 5.51 10.56
CA TYR A 70 7.64 5.29 10.23
C TYR A 70 8.41 5.01 11.52
N ASN A 71 9.07 3.86 11.60
CA ASN A 71 9.98 3.54 12.70
C ASN A 71 11.40 3.87 12.25
N ALA A 72 12.13 4.57 13.13
CA ALA A 72 13.55 4.85 12.98
C ALA A 72 14.36 3.77 13.70
#